data_AF-A0A542UNV6-F1
#
_entry.id   AF-A0A542UNV6-F1
#
_cell.length_a   1.000
_cell.length_b   1.000
_cell.length_c   1.000
_cell.angle_alpha   90.00
_cell.angle_beta   90.00
_cell.angle_gamma   90.00
#
_symmetry.space_group_name_H-M   'P 1'
#
loop_
_entity.id
_entity.type
_entity.pdbx_description
1 polymer ?
#
loop_
_entity_poly.entity_id
_entity_poly.type
_entity_poly.pdbx_seq_one_letter_code
_entity_poly.pdbx_strand_id
1 'polypeptide(L)'
;MTVGIDWCRPTSLDLARFAQWLITEPLAPRGPRSTAVRFRTKKSANPVLTTLFEFLRFGTAHGWVPADVVDRLSDQKYPSFLPPGYDPGEDDAQYRTVNSRTVKFVVADDGIEWLADAQIERSLDLMPRARDRFLVALLRCTGIRIGEGLGLRREDMQSLSRWSASTWTTSTNAARSRRPG
;
A
#
# COMPACT_ATOMS: atom_id res chain seq x y z
N MET A 1 -39.04 10.60 -1.41
CA MET A 1 -38.88 10.06 -2.78
C MET A 1 -37.43 10.25 -3.19
N THR A 2 -36.59 9.24 -3.03
CA THR A 2 -35.23 9.26 -3.58
C THR A 2 -35.36 8.97 -5.06
N VAL A 3 -35.32 10.02 -5.88
CA VAL A 3 -35.15 9.86 -7.33
C VAL A 3 -33.85 9.08 -7.54
N GLY A 4 -33.92 7.95 -8.23
CA GLY A 4 -32.74 7.13 -8.51
C GLY A 4 -31.74 7.95 -9.34
N ILE A 5 -30.47 7.91 -8.94
CA ILE A 5 -29.39 8.54 -9.71
C ILE A 5 -29.05 7.63 -10.88
N ASP A 6 -28.95 8.20 -12.08
CA ASP A 6 -28.36 7.50 -13.23
C ASP A 6 -26.85 7.37 -13.02
N TRP A 7 -26.42 6.18 -12.64
CA TRP A 7 -25.01 5.88 -12.38
C TRP A 7 -24.15 5.92 -13.65
N CYS A 8 -24.75 5.83 -14.85
CA CYS A 8 -24.03 5.94 -16.12
C CYS A 8 -23.72 7.41 -16.46
N ARG A 9 -24.40 8.37 -15.85
CA ARG A 9 -24.24 9.81 -16.07
C ARG A 9 -24.22 10.61 -14.77
N PRO A 10 -23.32 10.28 -13.82
CA PRO A 10 -23.26 10.98 -12.55
C PRO A 10 -22.77 12.41 -12.77
N THR A 11 -23.41 13.37 -12.10
CA THR A 11 -22.92 14.74 -12.06
C THR A 11 -21.83 14.90 -10.99
N SER A 12 -21.06 15.99 -11.06
CA SER A 12 -20.10 16.34 -10.01
C SER A 12 -20.79 16.54 -8.65
N LEU A 13 -22.03 17.03 -8.65
CA LEU A 13 -22.86 17.18 -7.45
C LEU A 13 -23.26 15.83 -6.85
N ASP A 14 -23.61 14.84 -7.68
CA ASP A 14 -23.93 13.49 -7.22
C ASP A 14 -22.72 12.83 -6.55
N LEU A 15 -21.53 13.01 -7.14
CA LEU A 15 -20.29 12.49 -6.56
C LEU A 15 -19.87 13.23 -5.30
N ALA A 16 -20.10 14.54 -5.21
CA ALA A 16 -19.88 15.30 -3.98
C ALA A 16 -20.84 14.87 -2.87
N ARG A 17 -22.12 14.63 -3.19
CA ARG A 17 -23.12 14.07 -2.26
C ARG A 17 -22.72 12.66 -1.82
N PHE A 18 -22.26 11.81 -2.74
CA PHE A 18 -21.74 10.48 -2.41
C PHE A 18 -20.52 10.56 -1.49
N ALA A 19 -19.55 11.43 -1.79
CA ALA A 19 -18.38 11.64 -0.95
C ALA A 19 -18.77 12.09 0.47
N GLN A 20 -19.73 13.01 0.59
CA GLN A 20 -20.25 13.45 1.87
C GLN A 20 -20.98 12.32 2.60
N TRP A 21 -21.84 11.58 1.89
CA TRP A 21 -22.54 10.41 2.43
C TRP A 21 -21.57 9.38 2.99
N LEU A 22 -20.44 9.11 2.32
CA LEU A 22 -19.43 8.16 2.80
C LEU A 22 -18.92 8.46 4.20
N ILE A 23 -18.87 9.74 4.61
CA ILE A 23 -18.34 10.18 5.92
C ILE A 23 -19.44 10.55 6.92
N THR A 24 -20.67 10.77 6.49
CA THR A 24 -21.81 11.07 7.38
C THR A 24 -22.68 9.86 7.67
N GLU A 25 -22.62 8.81 6.85
CA GLU A 25 -23.36 7.59 7.09
C GLU A 25 -22.63 6.71 8.11
N PRO A 26 -23.33 6.21 9.16
CA PRO A 26 -22.73 5.30 10.12
C PRO A 26 -22.34 3.97 9.45
N LEU A 27 -21.13 3.51 9.75
CA LEU A 27 -20.66 2.20 9.33
C LEU A 27 -21.38 1.10 10.11
N ALA A 28 -21.55 -0.05 9.45
CA ALA A 28 -22.11 -1.23 10.09
C ALA A 28 -21.31 -1.61 11.36
N PRO A 29 -21.98 -2.08 12.42
CA PRO A 29 -21.30 -2.51 13.63
C PRO A 29 -20.26 -3.59 13.34
N ARG A 30 -19.08 -3.49 13.95
CA ARG A 30 -17.97 -4.46 13.73
C ARG A 30 -18.20 -5.81 14.43
N GLY A 31 -19.37 -6.01 15.03
CA GLY A 31 -19.77 -7.23 15.73
C GLY A 31 -20.87 -6.99 16.76
N PRO A 32 -21.36 -8.06 17.42
CA PRO A 32 -22.54 -8.01 18.30
C PRO A 32 -22.40 -7.08 19.51
N ARG A 33 -21.17 -6.81 19.96
CA ARG A 33 -20.88 -5.95 21.13
C ARG A 33 -20.44 -4.53 20.75
N SER A 34 -20.49 -4.17 19.47
CA SER A 34 -20.10 -2.84 19.01
C SER A 34 -21.23 -1.84 19.26
N THR A 35 -21.17 -1.14 20.39
CA THR A 35 -22.18 -0.14 20.77
C THR A 35 -21.89 1.27 20.24
N ALA A 36 -20.64 1.57 19.91
CA ALA A 36 -20.26 2.87 19.38
C ALA A 36 -20.63 3.01 17.89
N VAL A 37 -21.36 4.08 17.56
CA VAL A 37 -21.54 4.53 16.18
C VAL A 37 -20.19 4.99 15.64
N ARG A 38 -19.83 4.52 14.45
CA ARG A 38 -18.57 4.88 13.79
C ARG A 38 -18.85 5.41 12.41
N PHE A 39 -18.08 6.41 12.02
CA PHE A 39 -18.13 6.98 10.68
C PHE A 39 -16.83 6.69 9.95
N ARG A 40 -16.89 6.68 8.62
CA ARG A 40 -15.69 6.57 7.81
C ARG A 40 -14.87 7.85 7.93
N THR A 41 -13.55 7.72 8.05
CA THR A 41 -12.65 8.88 7.99
C THR A 41 -12.51 9.38 6.56
N LYS A 42 -12.23 10.67 6.37
CA LYS A 42 -11.88 11.23 5.05
C LYS A 42 -10.75 10.45 4.36
N LYS A 43 -9.72 10.04 5.13
CA LYS A 43 -8.60 9.21 4.66
C LYS A 43 -9.07 7.88 4.06
N SER A 44 -10.04 7.22 4.70
CA SER A 44 -10.58 5.94 4.23
C SER A 44 -11.69 6.08 3.18
N ALA A 45 -12.27 7.28 3.01
CA ALA A 45 -13.20 7.59 1.92
C ALA A 45 -12.50 7.81 0.58
N ASN A 46 -11.30 8.40 0.58
CA ASN A 46 -10.54 8.65 -0.65
C ASN A 46 -10.24 7.38 -1.48
N PRO A 47 -9.89 6.22 -0.90
CA PRO A 47 -9.79 4.97 -1.64
C PRO A 47 -11.12 4.50 -2.27
N VAL A 48 -12.26 4.69 -1.61
CA VAL A 48 -13.57 4.36 -2.18
C VAL A 48 -13.87 5.25 -3.38
N LEU A 49 -13.60 6.56 -3.25
CA LEU A 49 -13.70 7.49 -4.37
C LEU A 49 -12.76 7.07 -5.50
N THR A 50 -11.53 6.67 -5.20
CA THR A 50 -10.57 6.13 -6.18
C THR A 50 -11.20 5.00 -6.99
N THR A 51 -11.70 3.97 -6.32
CA THR A 51 -12.34 2.83 -6.98
C THR A 51 -13.54 3.25 -7.82
N LEU A 52 -14.35 4.20 -7.34
CA LEU A 52 -15.49 4.71 -8.10
C LEU A 52 -15.06 5.39 -9.41
N PHE A 53 -14.04 6.26 -9.37
CA PHE A 53 -13.55 6.91 -10.58
C PHE A 53 -12.91 5.92 -11.56
N GLU A 54 -12.17 4.92 -11.06
CA GLU A 54 -11.64 3.84 -11.91
C GLU A 54 -12.75 3.00 -12.52
N PHE A 55 -13.83 2.74 -11.77
CA PHE A 55 -15.01 2.04 -12.30
C PHE A 55 -15.70 2.83 -13.40
N LEU A 56 -15.87 4.15 -13.25
CA LEU A 56 -16.44 4.99 -14.31
C LEU A 56 -15.55 4.99 -15.56
N ARG A 57 -14.22 5.08 -15.38
CA ARG A 57 -13.25 4.98 -16.46
C ARG A 57 -13.31 3.63 -17.18
N PHE A 58 -13.42 2.55 -16.41
CA PHE A 58 -13.65 1.21 -16.95
C PHE A 58 -14.96 1.14 -17.74
N GLY A 59 -16.04 1.72 -17.20
CA GLY A 59 -17.33 1.81 -17.86
C GLY A 59 -17.27 2.55 -19.20
N THR A 60 -16.46 3.60 -19.31
CA THR A 60 -16.23 4.29 -20.58
C THR A 60 -15.54 3.40 -21.61
N ALA A 61 -14.53 2.64 -21.20
CA ALA A 61 -13.86 1.68 -22.09
C ALA A 61 -14.82 0.59 -22.63
N HIS A 62 -15.92 0.32 -21.93
CA HIS A 62 -16.94 -0.67 -22.30
C HIS A 62 -18.21 -0.04 -22.89
N GLY A 63 -18.25 1.28 -23.08
CA GLY A 63 -19.40 1.99 -23.64
C GLY A 63 -20.60 2.15 -22.70
N TRP A 64 -20.44 1.89 -21.39
CA TRP A 64 -21.51 2.04 -20.39
C TRP A 64 -21.64 3.50 -19.93
N VAL A 65 -20.51 4.19 -19.84
CA VAL A 65 -20.41 5.57 -19.35
C VAL A 65 -19.90 6.45 -20.49
N PRO A 66 -20.60 7.52 -20.87
CA PRO A 66 -20.13 8.46 -21.88
C PRO A 66 -18.75 9.06 -21.54
N ALA A 67 -17.89 9.26 -22.53
CA ALA A 67 -16.54 9.77 -22.31
C ALA A 67 -16.52 11.17 -21.66
N ASP A 68 -17.51 12.01 -21.99
CA ASP A 68 -17.63 13.37 -21.43
C ASP A 68 -17.85 13.38 -19.92
N VAL A 69 -18.36 12.29 -19.34
CA VAL A 69 -18.49 12.14 -17.88
C VAL A 69 -17.11 12.06 -17.24
N VAL A 70 -16.22 11.22 -17.77
CA VAL A 70 -14.87 11.06 -17.21
C VAL A 70 -14.06 12.34 -17.40
N ASP A 71 -14.14 12.95 -18.57
CA ASP A 71 -13.42 14.19 -18.89
C ASP A 71 -13.79 15.34 -17.95
N ARG A 72 -15.09 15.51 -17.61
CA ARG A 72 -15.55 16.54 -16.65
C ARG A 72 -15.13 16.26 -15.21
N LEU A 73 -14.80 15.02 -14.90
CA LEU A 73 -14.47 14.54 -13.55
C LEU A 73 -12.97 14.40 -13.30
N SER A 74 -12.17 14.48 -14.37
CA SER A 74 -10.72 14.59 -14.34
C SER A 74 -10.29 16.02 -14.61
N ASP A 75 -9.63 16.62 -13.63
CA ASP A 75 -8.88 17.85 -13.79
C ASP A 75 -7.46 17.51 -14.25
N GLN A 76 -7.06 18.05 -15.40
CA GLN A 76 -5.80 17.77 -16.05
C GLN A 76 -4.67 18.51 -15.33
N LYS A 77 -3.87 17.82 -14.52
CA LYS A 77 -2.78 18.46 -13.76
C LYS A 77 -1.42 18.24 -14.40
N TYR A 78 -0.73 19.36 -14.62
CA TYR A 78 0.69 19.40 -14.92
C TYR A 78 1.50 19.28 -13.62
N PRO A 79 2.32 18.24 -13.41
CA PRO A 79 3.19 18.15 -12.26
C PRO A 79 4.22 19.29 -12.28
N SER A 80 4.17 20.18 -11.29
CA SER A 80 5.09 21.33 -11.19
C SER A 80 6.52 20.94 -10.76
N PHE A 81 6.73 19.70 -10.31
CA PHE A 81 8.03 19.26 -9.80
C PHE A 81 8.73 18.31 -10.78
N LEU A 82 9.94 18.69 -11.21
CA LEU A 82 10.90 17.86 -11.91
C LEU A 82 12.05 17.56 -10.96
N PRO A 83 12.47 16.29 -10.79
CA PRO A 83 13.69 15.97 -10.08
C PRO A 83 14.90 16.70 -10.71
N PRO A 84 15.91 17.13 -9.91
CA PRO A 84 17.12 17.75 -10.45
C PRO A 84 17.82 16.82 -11.46
N GLY A 85 18.13 17.32 -12.65
CA GLY A 85 18.79 16.54 -13.72
C GLY A 85 17.84 15.80 -14.67
N TYR A 86 16.52 15.95 -14.52
CA TYR A 86 15.54 15.46 -15.50
C TYR A 86 15.30 16.54 -16.56
N ASP A 87 15.80 16.32 -17.78
CA ASP A 87 15.52 17.16 -18.95
C ASP A 87 14.12 16.81 -19.49
N PRO A 88 13.12 17.71 -19.38
CA PRO A 88 11.84 17.52 -20.03
C PRO A 88 12.04 17.85 -21.50
N GLY A 89 12.44 16.87 -22.32
CA GLY A 89 12.79 17.06 -23.73
C GLY A 89 11.84 17.97 -24.53
N GLU A 90 12.38 18.53 -25.62
CA GLU A 90 11.73 19.50 -26.50
C GLU A 90 10.34 19.04 -26.96
N ASP A 91 9.39 19.98 -26.90
CA ASP A 91 8.08 19.96 -27.55
C ASP A 91 7.23 18.70 -27.35
N ASP A 92 6.73 18.47 -26.12
CA ASP A 92 5.32 18.12 -25.93
C ASP A 92 4.92 18.08 -24.46
N ALA A 93 4.34 19.19 -24.01
CA ALA A 93 3.48 19.21 -22.83
C ALA A 93 2.24 18.27 -22.95
N GLN A 94 2.07 17.56 -24.08
CA GLN A 94 0.92 16.70 -24.39
C GLN A 94 0.82 15.45 -23.50
N TYR A 95 1.91 14.94 -22.93
CA TYR A 95 1.88 13.67 -22.18
C TYR A 95 1.96 13.84 -20.66
N ARG A 96 1.96 15.08 -20.16
CA ARG A 96 2.18 15.35 -18.72
C ARG A 96 0.90 15.66 -17.97
N THR A 97 -0.14 14.90 -18.26
CA THR A 97 -1.48 15.16 -17.78
C THR A 97 -1.86 14.10 -16.77
N VAL A 98 -1.66 14.40 -15.50
CA VAL A 98 -2.18 13.54 -14.44
C VAL A 98 -3.65 13.86 -14.28
N ASN A 99 -4.52 12.93 -14.65
CA ASN A 99 -5.95 13.04 -14.39
C ASN A 99 -6.18 13.05 -12.88
N SER A 100 -6.38 14.24 -12.32
CA SER A 100 -6.65 14.42 -10.91
C SER A 100 -8.16 14.53 -10.71
N ARG A 101 -8.73 13.81 -9.75
CA ARG A 101 -10.19 13.81 -9.56
C ARG A 101 -10.67 15.15 -9.02
N THR A 102 -11.79 15.63 -9.55
CA THR A 102 -12.44 16.86 -9.09
C THR A 102 -12.97 16.73 -7.65
N VAL A 103 -13.35 15.52 -7.23
CA VAL A 103 -13.86 15.26 -5.87
C VAL A 103 -12.90 14.37 -5.09
N LYS A 104 -12.24 14.96 -4.09
CA LYS A 104 -11.44 14.24 -3.08
C LYS A 104 -11.40 15.02 -1.78
N PHE A 105 -11.23 14.33 -0.66
CA PHE A 105 -10.93 15.00 0.59
C PHE A 105 -9.46 15.35 0.68
N VAL A 106 -9.16 16.58 1.09
CA VAL A 106 -7.81 16.96 1.56
C VAL A 106 -7.65 16.41 2.97
N VAL A 107 -6.57 15.66 3.19
CA VAL A 107 -6.26 14.99 4.45
C VAL A 107 -4.81 15.30 4.76
N ALA A 108 -4.52 15.73 5.99
CA ALA A 108 -3.15 15.90 6.44
C ALA A 108 -2.44 14.55 6.48
N ASP A 109 -1.18 14.53 6.06
CA ASP A 109 -0.32 13.38 6.27
C ASP A 109 0.43 13.59 7.58
N ASP A 110 0.01 12.87 8.63
CA ASP A 110 0.66 12.93 9.95
C ASP A 110 2.07 12.31 9.93
N GLY A 111 2.49 11.75 8.78
CA GLY A 111 3.78 11.11 8.61
C GLY A 111 3.82 9.70 9.19
N ILE A 112 4.98 9.07 9.07
CA ILE A 112 5.26 7.77 9.66
C ILE A 112 6.13 8.00 10.89
N GLU A 113 5.63 7.60 12.05
CA GLU A 113 6.43 7.54 13.28
C GLU A 113 7.26 6.25 13.31
N TRP A 114 8.52 6.37 13.70
CA TRP A 114 9.45 5.26 13.81
C TRP A 114 9.73 4.95 15.27
N LEU A 115 9.85 3.66 15.60
CA LEU A 115 10.35 3.23 16.90
C LEU A 115 11.88 3.32 16.91
N ALA A 116 12.43 3.95 17.94
CA ALA A 116 13.86 3.91 18.22
C ALA A 116 14.28 2.49 18.65
N ASP A 117 15.55 2.13 18.44
CA ASP A 117 16.06 0.79 18.78
C ASP A 117 15.76 0.40 20.23
N ALA A 118 15.96 1.31 21.19
CA ALA A 118 15.65 1.06 22.60
C ALA A 118 14.16 0.77 22.88
N GLN A 119 13.26 1.33 22.08
CA GLN A 119 11.82 1.06 22.19
C GLN A 119 11.47 -0.32 21.60
N ILE A 120 12.17 -0.73 20.55
CA ILE A 120 12.02 -2.06 19.96
C ILE A 120 12.52 -3.14 20.91
N GLU A 121 13.71 -2.98 21.49
CA GLU A 121 14.25 -3.94 22.47
C GLU A 121 13.32 -4.08 23.68
N ARG A 122 12.85 -2.95 24.24
CA ARG A 122 11.86 -2.97 25.33
C ARG A 122 10.57 -3.68 24.93
N SER A 123 10.12 -3.52 23.70
CA SER A 123 8.92 -4.19 23.19
C SER A 123 9.12 -5.70 23.12
N LEU A 124 10.31 -6.16 22.70
CA LEU A 124 10.67 -7.58 22.69
C LEU A 124 10.71 -8.17 24.10
N ASP A 125 11.24 -7.44 25.08
CA ASP A 125 11.32 -7.90 26.48
C ASP A 125 9.95 -8.05 27.15
N LEU A 126 9.00 -7.18 26.80
CA LEU A 126 7.65 -7.18 27.39
C LEU A 126 6.73 -8.26 26.79
N MET A 127 7.08 -8.88 25.66
CA MET A 127 6.24 -9.85 24.98
C MET A 127 6.34 -11.25 25.62
N PRO A 128 5.26 -11.80 26.21
CA PRO A 128 5.32 -13.08 26.91
C PRO A 128 5.45 -14.28 25.95
N ARG A 129 4.99 -14.15 24.70
CA ARG A 129 4.97 -15.26 23.73
C ARG A 129 6.19 -15.22 22.83
N ALA A 130 6.88 -16.35 22.71
CA ALA A 130 8.01 -16.51 21.78
C ALA A 130 7.62 -16.24 20.32
N ARG A 131 6.37 -16.55 19.94
CA ARG A 131 5.83 -16.25 18.60
C ARG A 131 5.82 -14.75 18.31
N ASP A 132 5.34 -13.95 19.25
CA ASP A 132 5.18 -12.51 19.07
C ASP A 132 6.57 -11.84 19.02
N ARG A 133 7.49 -12.27 19.89
CA ARG A 133 8.91 -11.87 19.86
C ARG A 133 9.58 -12.21 18.54
N PHE A 134 9.41 -13.44 18.05
CA PHE A 134 9.95 -13.87 16.77
C PHE A 134 9.40 -13.02 15.62
N LEU A 135 8.08 -12.77 15.59
CA LEU A 135 7.46 -11.97 14.54
C LEU A 135 8.00 -10.53 14.52
N VAL A 136 8.12 -9.88 15.69
CA VAL A 136 8.66 -8.52 15.76
C VAL A 136 10.13 -8.46 15.35
N ALA A 137 10.94 -9.42 15.79
CA ALA A 137 12.34 -9.52 15.37
C ALA A 137 12.47 -9.75 13.86
N LEU A 138 11.63 -10.61 13.29
CA LEU A 138 11.60 -10.88 11.86
C LEU A 138 11.25 -9.61 11.06
N LEU A 139 10.19 -8.90 11.45
CA LEU A 139 9.78 -7.65 10.80
C LEU A 139 10.88 -6.59 10.88
N ARG A 140 11.54 -6.45 12.03
CA ARG A 140 12.67 -5.53 12.21
C ARG A 140 13.84 -5.86 11.27
N CYS A 141 14.24 -7.13 11.19
CA CYS A 141 15.44 -7.53 10.45
C CYS A 141 15.23 -7.57 8.93
N THR A 142 14.00 -7.79 8.46
CA THR A 142 13.72 -8.05 7.04
C THR A 142 12.87 -6.98 6.36
N GLY A 143 12.08 -6.21 7.12
CA GLY A 143 11.14 -5.23 6.57
C GLY A 143 9.98 -5.84 5.77
N ILE A 144 9.74 -7.17 5.85
CA ILE A 144 8.60 -7.81 5.17
C ILE A 144 7.27 -7.26 5.68
N ARG A 145 6.22 -7.34 4.85
CA ARG A 145 4.88 -6.96 5.32
C ARG A 145 4.40 -7.94 6.38
N ILE A 146 3.64 -7.44 7.37
CA ILE A 146 3.05 -8.28 8.43
C ILE A 146 2.28 -9.49 7.88
N GLY A 147 1.56 -9.32 6.76
CA GLY A 147 0.82 -10.40 6.11
C GLY A 147 1.73 -11.47 5.48
N GLU A 148 2.87 -11.05 4.91
CA GLU A 148 3.88 -11.97 4.37
C GLU A 148 4.53 -12.75 5.52
N GLY A 149 4.92 -12.08 6.60
CA GLY A 149 5.49 -12.72 7.79
C GLY A 149 4.54 -13.71 8.47
N LEU A 150 3.25 -13.39 8.55
CA LEU A 150 2.22 -14.31 9.06
C LEU A 150 1.95 -15.49 8.09
N GLY A 151 2.23 -15.30 6.80
CA GLY A 151 2.08 -16.31 5.76
C GLY A 151 3.28 -17.24 5.60
N LEU A 152 4.42 -16.94 6.26
CA LEU A 152 5.63 -17.75 6.17
C LEU A 152 5.38 -19.18 6.68
N ARG A 153 5.84 -20.13 5.88
CA ARG A 153 5.80 -21.55 6.20
C ARG A 153 7.19 -22.03 6.61
N ARG A 154 7.24 -23.20 7.26
CA ARG A 154 8.53 -23.83 7.61
C ARG A 154 9.38 -24.14 6.38
N GLU A 155 8.75 -24.42 5.24
CA GLU A 155 9.44 -24.67 3.96
C GLU A 155 10.18 -23.44 3.41
N ASP A 156 9.72 -22.23 3.74
CA ASP A 156 10.36 -20.97 3.35
C ASP A 156 11.61 -20.68 4.17
N MET A 157 11.68 -21.24 5.39
CA MET A 157 12.83 -21.12 6.28
C MET A 157 13.90 -22.16 5.90
N GLN A 158 14.54 -21.95 4.76
CA GLN A 158 15.74 -22.70 4.37
C GLN A 158 16.90 -22.29 5.26
N SER A 159 16.94 -22.88 6.45
CA SER A 159 18.06 -22.77 7.39
C SER A 159 19.36 -23.14 6.69
N LEU A 160 20.41 -22.38 6.99
CA LEU A 160 21.81 -22.42 6.54
C LEU A 160 22.53 -23.78 6.71
N SER A 161 21.90 -24.94 6.51
CA SER A 161 22.60 -26.23 6.42
C SER A 161 23.52 -26.32 5.20
N ARG A 162 23.38 -25.41 4.22
CA ARG A 162 24.23 -25.34 3.02
C ARG A 162 25.52 -24.52 3.22
N TRP A 163 25.62 -23.64 4.22
CA TRP A 163 26.83 -22.80 4.39
C TRP A 163 27.98 -23.55 5.10
N SER A 164 27.72 -24.56 5.92
CA SER A 164 28.78 -25.33 6.58
C SER A 164 29.38 -26.47 5.71
N ALA A 165 28.79 -26.76 4.54
CA ALA A 165 29.23 -27.86 3.68
C ALA A 165 30.34 -27.48 2.68
N SER A 166 30.60 -26.19 2.43
CA SER A 166 31.62 -25.76 1.45
C SER A 166 33.01 -25.48 2.05
N THR A 167 33.17 -25.49 3.37
CA THR A 167 34.45 -25.14 4.03
C THR A 167 35.32 -26.34 4.40
N TRP A 168 34.87 -27.58 4.19
CA TRP A 168 35.61 -28.79 4.60
C TRP A 168 36.25 -29.61 3.47
N THR A 169 36.13 -29.21 2.20
CA THR A 169 36.63 -30.01 1.05
C THR A 169 37.93 -29.53 0.40
N THR A 170 38.67 -28.60 1.00
CA THR A 170 39.98 -28.14 0.45
C THR A 170 41.18 -28.40 1.37
N SER A 171 41.00 -29.06 2.51
CA SER A 171 42.12 -29.41 3.41
C SER A 171 42.23 -30.93 3.62
N THR A 172 42.48 -31.67 2.55
CA THR A 172 42.96 -33.07 2.67
C THR A 172 44.02 -33.45 1.63
N ASN A 173 44.44 -32.51 0.77
CA ASN A 173 45.45 -32.78 -0.26
C ASN A 173 46.80 -32.06 -0.05
N ALA A 174 47.02 -31.44 1.12
CA ALA A 174 48.28 -30.77 1.47
C ALA A 174 49.25 -31.63 2.31
N ALA A 175 48.88 -32.88 2.65
CA ALA A 175 49.65 -33.74 3.55
C ALA A 175 50.40 -34.91 2.88
N ARG A 176 50.66 -34.86 1.56
CA ARG A 176 51.40 -35.92 0.84
C ARG A 176 52.49 -35.40 -0.11
N SER A 177 53.29 -34.40 0.30
CA SER A 177 54.43 -33.95 -0.52
C SER A 177 55.67 -33.49 0.27
N ARG A 178 55.97 -34.10 1.42
CA ARG A 178 57.29 -33.95 2.06
C ARG A 178 57.83 -35.28 2.60
N ARG A 179 58.63 -35.97 1.79
CA ARG A 179 59.72 -36.88 2.23
C ARG A 179 61.04 -36.27 1.74
N PRO A 180 61.99 -35.93 2.62
CA PRO A 180 63.40 -35.93 2.27
C PRO A 180 64.03 -37.29 2.64
N GLY A 181 65.17 -37.59 2.01
CA GLY A 181 65.90 -38.87 2.09
C GLY A 181 66.43 -39.24 3.47
#